data_AF-T0LTK7-F1
#
_entry.id   AF-T0LTK7-F1
#
_cell.length_a   1.000
_cell.length_b   1.000
_cell.length_c   1.000
_cell.angle_alpha   90.00
_cell.angle_beta   90.00
_cell.angle_gamma   90.00
#
_symmetry.space_group_name_H-M   'P 1'
#
loop_
_entity.id
_entity.type
_entity.pdbx_description
1 polymer ?
#
loop_
_entity_poly.entity_id
_entity_poly.type
_entity_poly.pdbx_seq_one_letter_code
_entity_poly.pdbx_strand_id
1 'polypeptide(L)'
;MGFSLFPCNLKAPIKDPSLGFEHGFRDGTRDLKHIARTWHKYPNAAIGLAIPEDLIIIDCDVKKNAEGSPVLMDGHPDIIGLRSCQHRIIELDFKDADRNTLSVRTQSGDRHFYFRMPEGFPSFNHTHALEGLDLKGYGGYVILPHSQGQYGYYEFLNLTEVRTIPEGLLKWILQFRGAKTEFRKLPTGTGKVDREEIIRVLEPYWVRANGRRNDFTLAIAGFIARSGGTEDDATFIISELAKLTGKGHDHIPGAKYAFHREGPVKGFSSLEKLMEELLND
;
A
#
# COMPACT_ATOMS: atom_id res chain seq x y z
N MET A 1 19.92 9.94 -16.24
CA MET A 1 18.70 9.28 -15.75
C MET A 1 17.63 10.33 -15.53
N GLY A 2 16.69 10.50 -16.48
CA GLY A 2 15.66 11.55 -16.42
C GLY A 2 14.51 11.14 -15.52
N PHE A 3 14.73 11.06 -14.21
CA PHE A 3 13.70 10.65 -13.25
C PHE A 3 12.91 11.84 -12.70
N SER A 4 11.64 11.61 -12.37
CA SER A 4 10.76 12.62 -11.80
C SER A 4 10.97 12.71 -10.29
N LEU A 5 11.42 13.86 -9.81
CA LEU A 5 11.76 14.11 -8.40
C LEU A 5 10.77 15.07 -7.74
N PHE A 6 10.62 14.95 -6.43
CA PHE A 6 9.79 15.84 -5.62
C PHE A 6 10.33 15.91 -4.17
N PRO A 7 10.06 17.01 -3.44
CA PRO A 7 10.57 17.19 -2.09
C PRO A 7 9.73 16.44 -1.06
N CYS A 8 10.38 15.86 -0.05
CA CYS A 8 9.74 15.17 1.07
C CYS A 8 10.16 15.75 2.42
N ASN A 9 9.22 15.76 3.36
CA ASN A 9 9.52 15.90 4.78
C ASN A 9 9.62 14.49 5.37
N LEU A 10 10.85 14.05 5.68
CA LEU A 10 11.16 12.65 5.96
C LEU A 10 10.69 11.75 4.79
N LYS A 11 9.60 10.99 4.98
CA LYS A 11 9.03 10.13 3.95
C LYS A 11 7.79 10.72 3.25
N ALA A 12 7.19 11.77 3.81
CA ALA A 12 5.94 12.33 3.30
C ALA A 12 6.20 13.39 2.22
N PRO A 13 5.52 13.36 1.06
CA PRO A 13 5.64 14.41 0.05
C PRO A 13 5.27 15.77 0.63
N ILE A 14 6.11 16.77 0.38
CA ILE A 14 5.77 18.17 0.69
C ILE A 14 4.79 18.64 -0.38
N LYS A 15 3.60 19.06 0.06
CA LYS A 15 2.61 19.69 -0.81
C LYS A 15 2.81 21.21 -0.78
N ASP A 16 3.24 21.77 -1.90
CA ASP A 16 3.51 23.20 -2.05
C ASP A 16 3.06 23.69 -3.42
N PRO A 17 1.83 24.24 -3.53
CA PRO A 17 1.31 24.79 -4.78
C PRO A 17 2.18 25.92 -5.37
N SER A 18 2.93 26.66 -4.54
CA SER A 18 3.80 27.76 -5.03
C SER A 18 4.98 27.27 -5.85
N LEU A 19 5.37 26.01 -5.66
CA LEU A 19 6.36 25.32 -6.47
C LEU A 19 5.70 24.43 -7.53
N GLY A 20 4.41 24.14 -7.44
CA GLY A 20 3.71 23.23 -8.35
C GLY A 20 3.67 21.78 -7.87
N PHE A 21 3.82 21.54 -6.56
CA PHE A 21 3.62 20.23 -5.93
C PHE A 21 2.29 20.20 -5.16
N GLU A 22 1.16 20.39 -5.82
CA GLU A 22 -0.17 20.36 -5.18
C GLU A 22 -0.58 18.94 -4.75
N HIS A 23 -0.22 17.95 -5.57
CA HIS A 23 -0.54 16.53 -5.42
C HIS A 23 0.66 15.69 -4.95
N GLY A 24 1.71 16.33 -4.43
CA GLY A 24 2.90 15.66 -3.90
C GLY A 24 3.66 14.89 -4.98
N PHE A 25 3.87 13.58 -4.79
CA PHE A 25 4.69 12.76 -5.70
C PHE A 25 4.16 12.69 -7.14
N ARG A 26 2.84 12.90 -7.34
CA ARG A 26 2.21 12.91 -8.67
C ARG A 26 2.66 14.09 -9.53
N ASP A 27 3.14 15.16 -8.90
CA ASP A 27 3.68 16.33 -9.57
C ASP A 27 5.21 16.28 -9.69
N GLY A 28 5.81 15.10 -9.50
CA GLY A 28 7.25 14.90 -9.64
C GLY A 28 7.77 15.40 -10.98
N THR A 29 8.89 16.12 -10.96
CA THR A 29 9.40 16.86 -12.12
C THR A 29 10.80 16.40 -12.53
N ARG A 30 11.09 16.51 -13.84
CA ARG A 30 12.43 16.30 -14.42
C ARG A 30 13.10 17.63 -14.79
N ASP A 31 12.40 18.76 -14.62
CA ASP A 31 12.94 20.08 -14.94
C ASP A 31 13.97 20.49 -13.88
N LEU A 32 15.24 20.55 -14.30
CA LEU A 32 16.36 20.93 -13.44
C LEU A 32 16.18 22.31 -12.81
N LYS A 33 15.53 23.26 -13.50
CA LYS A 33 15.26 24.60 -12.93
C LYS A 33 14.18 24.54 -11.86
N HIS A 34 13.19 23.67 -12.03
CA HIS A 34 12.19 23.43 -11.00
C HIS A 34 12.87 22.78 -9.79
N ILE A 35 13.58 21.67 -9.98
CA ILE A 35 14.32 20.97 -8.91
C ILE A 35 15.25 21.93 -8.14
N ALA A 36 16.05 22.75 -8.83
CA ALA A 36 16.94 23.70 -8.17
C ALA A 36 16.19 24.72 -7.30
N ARG A 37 15.06 25.26 -7.78
CA ARG A 37 14.21 26.18 -6.99
C ARG A 37 13.60 25.49 -5.78
N THR A 38 13.20 24.23 -5.93
CA THR A 38 12.62 23.43 -4.85
C THR A 38 13.60 23.26 -3.68
N TRP A 39 14.82 22.80 -3.97
CA TRP A 39 15.84 22.61 -2.92
C TRP A 39 16.49 23.91 -2.46
N HIS A 40 16.35 25.00 -3.21
CA HIS A 40 16.65 26.33 -2.68
C HIS A 40 15.67 26.73 -1.55
N LYS A 41 14.38 26.46 -1.71
CA LYS A 41 13.36 26.72 -0.69
C LYS A 41 13.40 25.70 0.47
N TYR A 42 13.65 24.43 0.15
CA TYR A 42 13.68 23.33 1.11
C TYR A 42 15.04 22.61 1.09
N PRO A 43 16.11 23.23 1.62
CA PRO A 43 17.46 22.68 1.53
C PRO A 43 17.64 21.31 2.20
N ASN A 44 16.83 21.03 3.22
CA ASN A 44 16.88 19.78 3.99
C ASN A 44 15.79 18.78 3.57
N ALA A 45 15.02 19.05 2.50
CA ALA A 45 14.01 18.10 2.04
C ALA A 45 14.67 16.81 1.57
N ALA A 46 14.08 15.69 1.99
CA ALA A 46 14.40 14.38 1.45
C ALA A 46 14.02 14.32 -0.04
N ILE A 47 14.77 13.52 -0.80
CA ILE A 47 14.63 13.40 -2.25
C ILE A 47 13.66 12.27 -2.56
N GLY A 48 12.43 12.63 -2.91
CA GLY A 48 11.45 11.69 -3.42
C GLY A 48 11.67 11.39 -4.90
N LEU A 49 11.62 10.11 -5.27
CA LEU A 49 11.60 9.61 -6.64
C LEU A 49 10.20 9.08 -6.95
N ALA A 50 9.50 9.71 -7.88
CA ALA A 50 8.28 9.14 -8.45
C ALA A 50 8.68 8.02 -9.42
N ILE A 51 8.24 6.80 -9.14
CA ILE A 51 8.70 5.61 -9.86
C ILE A 51 8.07 5.63 -11.28
N PRO A 52 8.87 5.62 -12.37
CA PRO A 52 8.34 5.56 -13.72
C PRO A 52 7.83 4.15 -14.08
N GLU A 53 7.05 4.04 -15.15
CA GLU A 53 6.47 2.79 -15.64
C GLU A 53 7.50 1.69 -15.95
N ASP A 54 8.70 2.05 -16.36
CA ASP A 54 9.76 1.12 -16.73
C ASP A 54 10.68 0.74 -15.57
N LEU A 55 10.33 1.09 -14.33
CA LEU A 55 11.13 0.82 -13.13
C LEU A 55 10.30 0.10 -12.08
N ILE A 56 10.82 -1.00 -11.54
CA ILE A 56 10.28 -1.68 -10.37
C ILE A 56 11.35 -1.80 -9.29
N ILE A 57 10.93 -1.70 -8.04
CA ILE A 57 11.78 -1.85 -6.87
C ILE A 57 11.28 -3.06 -6.08
N ILE A 58 12.20 -3.97 -5.80
CA ILE A 58 12.00 -5.03 -4.81
C ILE A 58 12.41 -4.44 -3.46
N ASP A 59 11.43 -4.19 -2.60
CA ASP A 59 11.64 -3.64 -1.26
C ASP A 59 11.62 -4.77 -0.23
N CYS A 60 12.78 -5.01 0.38
CA CYS A 60 12.99 -6.01 1.41
C CYS A 60 12.98 -5.33 2.78
N ASP A 61 11.84 -5.43 3.46
CA ASP A 61 11.58 -4.81 4.75
C ASP A 61 12.40 -5.44 5.87
N VAL A 62 12.75 -4.60 6.85
CA VAL A 62 13.11 -5.05 8.20
C VAL A 62 11.86 -5.40 9.00
N LYS A 63 12.03 -6.33 9.94
CA LYS A 63 11.02 -6.63 10.95
C LYS A 63 10.81 -5.39 11.82
N LYS A 64 9.54 -5.05 12.05
CA LYS A 64 9.13 -3.93 12.90
C LYS A 64 8.41 -4.46 14.14
N ASN A 65 8.55 -3.75 15.25
CA ASN A 65 7.77 -4.01 16.47
C ASN A 65 6.34 -3.43 16.33
N ALA A 66 5.51 -3.59 17.37
CA ALA A 66 4.14 -3.10 17.36
C ALA A 66 4.05 -1.57 17.19
N GLU A 67 5.10 -0.84 17.57
CA GLU A 67 5.24 0.60 17.42
C GLU A 67 5.81 1.02 16.05
N GLY A 68 6.03 0.08 15.13
CA GLY A 68 6.54 0.33 13.78
C GLY A 68 8.05 0.61 13.69
N SER A 69 8.78 0.43 14.79
CA SER A 69 10.24 0.64 14.86
C SER A 69 11.02 -0.62 14.48
N PRO A 70 12.20 -0.50 13.85
CA PRO A 70 13.02 -1.66 13.48
C PRO A 70 13.38 -2.54 14.69
N VAL A 71 13.16 -3.85 14.56
CA VAL A 71 13.64 -4.84 15.53
C VAL A 71 15.12 -5.12 15.25
N LEU A 72 15.93 -5.08 16.31
CA LEU A 72 17.36 -5.36 16.24
C LEU A 72 17.64 -6.80 16.70
N MET A 73 18.45 -7.51 15.93
CA MET A 73 19.03 -8.82 16.25
C MET A 73 20.56 -8.65 16.23
N ASP A 74 21.22 -8.95 17.34
CA ASP A 74 22.67 -8.78 17.51
C ASP A 74 23.20 -7.38 17.15
N GLY A 75 22.40 -6.34 17.46
CA GLY A 75 22.75 -4.93 17.19
C GLY A 75 22.49 -4.47 15.76
N HIS A 76 21.92 -5.31 14.90
CA HIS A 76 21.61 -4.99 13.51
C HIS A 76 20.12 -5.19 13.21
N PRO A 77 19.50 -4.42 12.29
CA PRO A 77 18.10 -4.63 11.90
C PRO A 77 17.86 -6.05 11.35
N ASP A 78 16.79 -6.69 11.81
CA ASP A 78 16.37 -8.02 11.33
C ASP A 78 15.69 -7.89 9.95
N ILE A 79 16.46 -8.06 8.87
CA ILE A 79 16.00 -7.88 7.48
C ILE A 79 15.26 -9.14 6.97
N ILE A 80 14.05 -9.38 7.49
CA ILE A 80 13.22 -10.54 7.12
C ILE A 80 12.96 -10.62 5.60
N GLY A 81 12.74 -9.47 4.94
CA GLY A 81 12.50 -9.41 3.51
C GLY A 81 13.67 -9.92 2.68
N LEU A 82 14.90 -9.69 3.16
CA LEU A 82 16.09 -10.13 2.44
C LEU A 82 16.22 -11.66 2.48
N ARG A 83 15.84 -12.30 3.58
CA ARG A 83 15.81 -13.77 3.67
C ARG A 83 14.80 -14.37 2.69
N SER A 84 13.59 -13.82 2.67
CA SER A 84 12.54 -14.20 1.70
C SER A 84 13.00 -14.00 0.25
N CYS A 85 13.62 -12.86 -0.03
CA CYS A 85 14.17 -12.54 -1.35
C CYS A 85 15.28 -13.53 -1.76
N GLN A 86 16.22 -13.83 -0.86
CA GLN A 86 17.32 -14.77 -1.11
C GLN A 86 16.81 -16.18 -1.43
N HIS A 87 15.85 -16.70 -0.65
CA HIS A 87 15.23 -18.00 -0.94
C HIS A 87 14.60 -18.00 -2.34
N ARG A 88 13.85 -16.95 -2.69
CA ARG A 88 13.21 -16.85 -4.00
C ARG A 88 14.22 -16.73 -5.15
N ILE A 89 15.29 -15.97 -4.96
CA ILE A 89 16.38 -15.80 -5.93
C ILE A 89 17.06 -17.14 -6.22
N ILE A 90 17.27 -17.99 -5.20
CA ILE A 90 17.84 -19.33 -5.36
C ILE A 90 16.89 -20.22 -6.16
N GLU A 91 15.58 -20.21 -5.85
CA GLU A 91 14.58 -20.98 -6.59
C GLU A 91 14.47 -20.58 -8.07
N LEU A 92 14.72 -19.31 -8.39
CA LEU A 92 14.63 -18.74 -9.73
C LEU A 92 15.94 -18.80 -10.52
N ASP A 93 16.98 -19.46 -9.99
CA ASP A 93 18.32 -19.62 -10.61
C ASP A 93 18.94 -18.29 -11.08
N PHE A 94 18.89 -17.28 -10.21
CA PHE A 94 19.54 -15.98 -10.47
C PHE A 94 21.04 -16.13 -10.63
N LYS A 95 21.58 -15.60 -11.72
CA LYS A 95 23.03 -15.54 -11.93
C LYS A 95 23.62 -14.41 -11.10
N ASP A 96 24.90 -14.51 -10.75
CA ASP A 96 25.55 -13.44 -9.97
C ASP A 96 25.54 -12.07 -10.69
N ALA A 97 25.55 -12.07 -12.03
CA ALA A 97 25.42 -10.86 -12.83
C ALA A 97 24.06 -10.15 -12.62
N ASP A 98 23.00 -10.93 -12.37
CA ASP A 98 21.64 -10.43 -12.16
C ASP A 98 21.49 -9.73 -10.80
N ARG A 99 22.37 -10.05 -9.84
CA ARG A 99 22.39 -9.49 -8.49
C ARG A 99 23.09 -8.13 -8.42
N ASN A 100 23.83 -7.76 -9.48
CA ASN A 100 24.58 -6.51 -9.54
C ASN A 100 23.77 -5.37 -10.18
N THR A 101 22.71 -4.94 -9.48
CA THR A 101 21.87 -3.78 -9.84
C THR A 101 21.94 -2.68 -8.79
N LEU A 102 21.48 -1.47 -9.16
CA LEU A 102 21.37 -0.34 -8.25
C LEU A 102 20.62 -0.76 -6.98
N SER A 103 21.24 -0.56 -5.82
CA SER A 103 20.69 -0.99 -4.54
C SER A 103 20.84 0.08 -3.47
N VAL A 104 19.80 0.25 -2.64
CA VAL A 104 19.75 1.27 -1.59
C VAL A 104 19.43 0.63 -0.25
N ARG A 105 20.12 1.09 0.79
CA ARG A 105 19.73 0.89 2.19
C ARG A 105 18.86 2.07 2.63
N THR A 106 17.68 1.79 3.18
CA THR A 106 16.83 2.84 3.74
C THR A 106 17.30 3.24 5.14
N GLN A 107 16.81 4.39 5.61
CA GLN A 107 17.01 4.85 6.99
C GLN A 107 16.64 3.83 8.08
N SER A 108 15.72 2.89 7.81
CA SER A 108 15.29 1.85 8.76
C SER A 108 16.13 0.56 8.66
N GLY A 109 16.98 0.46 7.65
CA GLY A 109 17.73 -0.75 7.35
C GLY A 109 17.09 -1.65 6.29
N ASP A 110 15.99 -1.25 5.64
CA ASP A 110 15.39 -1.99 4.53
C ASP A 110 16.37 -2.02 3.33
N ARG A 111 16.12 -2.90 2.36
CA ARG A 111 16.92 -3.02 1.13
C ARG A 111 16.05 -2.86 -0.10
N HIS A 112 16.32 -1.83 -0.89
CA HIS A 112 15.69 -1.64 -2.19
C HIS A 112 16.63 -2.14 -3.30
N PHE A 113 16.12 -3.00 -4.18
CA PHE A 113 16.80 -3.42 -5.41
C PHE A 113 16.01 -2.91 -6.61
N TYR A 114 16.66 -2.11 -7.46
CA TYR A 114 16.01 -1.44 -8.58
C TYR A 114 16.21 -2.25 -9.87
N PHE A 115 15.14 -2.51 -10.61
CA PHE A 115 15.21 -3.19 -11.90
C PHE A 115 14.40 -2.46 -12.97
N ARG A 116 14.92 -2.49 -14.20
CA ARG A 116 14.23 -1.98 -15.38
C ARG A 116 13.25 -3.04 -15.88
N MET A 117 11.99 -2.66 -16.08
CA MET A 117 11.00 -3.51 -16.73
C MET A 117 11.22 -3.51 -18.26
N PRO A 118 11.01 -4.63 -18.96
CA PRO A 118 11.02 -4.66 -20.42
C PRO A 118 9.87 -3.84 -21.00
N GLU A 119 10.03 -3.41 -22.26
CA GLU A 119 8.98 -2.72 -23.01
C GLU A 119 7.68 -3.57 -23.05
N GLY A 120 6.53 -2.91 -22.89
CA GLY A 120 5.22 -3.58 -22.81
C GLY A 120 4.84 -4.14 -21.43
N PHE A 121 5.73 -4.06 -20.44
CA PHE A 121 5.48 -4.52 -19.08
C PHE A 121 5.61 -3.37 -18.06
N PRO A 122 4.65 -2.42 -17.99
CA PRO A 122 4.67 -1.41 -16.93
C PRO A 122 4.72 -2.04 -15.53
N SER A 123 5.54 -1.45 -14.67
CA SER A 123 5.66 -1.79 -13.27
C SER A 123 4.37 -1.47 -12.50
N PHE A 124 4.22 -2.05 -11.32
CA PHE A 124 3.04 -1.92 -10.48
C PHE A 124 3.44 -2.05 -9.01
N ASN A 125 2.53 -1.63 -8.13
CA ASN A 125 2.69 -1.82 -6.69
C ASN A 125 2.00 -3.13 -6.25
N HIS A 126 2.63 -3.86 -5.34
CA HIS A 126 2.04 -5.01 -4.66
C HIS A 126 2.70 -5.17 -3.30
N THR A 127 1.91 -5.29 -2.23
CA THR A 127 2.44 -5.49 -0.88
C THR A 127 2.40 -6.97 -0.51
N HIS A 128 3.31 -7.39 0.36
CA HIS A 128 3.37 -8.77 0.87
C HIS A 128 3.46 -9.84 -0.24
N ALA A 129 4.25 -9.57 -1.28
CA ALA A 129 4.54 -10.57 -2.32
C ALA A 129 5.19 -11.83 -1.72
N LEU A 130 6.00 -11.64 -0.68
CA LEU A 130 6.43 -12.63 0.30
C LEU A 130 6.49 -11.97 1.69
N GLU A 131 6.81 -12.75 2.72
CA GLU A 131 7.08 -12.20 4.06
C GLU A 131 8.19 -11.14 4.00
N GLY A 132 7.84 -9.91 4.36
CA GLY A 132 8.74 -8.75 4.33
C GLY A 132 9.18 -8.32 2.93
N LEU A 133 8.50 -8.73 1.86
CA LEU A 133 8.87 -8.36 0.50
C LEU A 133 7.71 -7.66 -0.22
N ASP A 134 7.95 -6.40 -0.57
CA ASP A 134 7.05 -5.55 -1.33
C ASP A 134 7.59 -5.30 -2.75
N LEU A 135 6.67 -5.07 -3.69
CA LEU A 135 6.94 -4.58 -5.03
C LEU A 135 6.48 -3.12 -5.12
N LYS A 136 7.40 -2.20 -5.43
CA LYS A 136 7.06 -0.78 -5.66
C LYS A 136 7.31 -0.41 -7.11
N GLY A 137 6.29 0.11 -7.75
CA GLY A 137 6.28 0.42 -9.18
C GLY A 137 5.57 1.73 -9.47
N TYR A 138 5.14 1.91 -10.72
CA TYR A 138 4.43 3.09 -11.16
C TYR A 138 3.21 3.42 -10.30
N GLY A 139 2.98 4.72 -10.09
CA GLY A 139 1.99 5.22 -9.15
C GLY A 139 2.43 5.18 -7.68
N GLY A 140 3.63 4.66 -7.40
CA GLY A 140 4.31 4.75 -6.12
C GLY A 140 5.52 5.68 -6.15
N TYR A 141 6.19 5.81 -5.01
CA TYR A 141 7.43 6.56 -4.88
C TYR A 141 8.37 5.93 -3.84
N VAL A 142 9.65 6.30 -3.90
CA VAL A 142 10.66 5.96 -2.88
C VAL A 142 11.47 7.19 -2.52
N ILE A 143 12.17 7.15 -1.38
CA ILE A 143 13.14 8.16 -1.00
C ILE A 143 14.53 7.72 -1.44
N LEU A 144 15.29 8.63 -2.05
CA LEU A 144 16.64 8.39 -2.54
C LEU A 144 17.71 8.80 -1.51
N PRO A 145 18.89 8.16 -1.55
CA PRO A 145 20.10 8.70 -0.94
C PRO A 145 20.43 10.10 -1.49
N HIS A 146 21.01 11.01 -0.73
CA HIS A 146 21.52 10.90 0.65
C HIS A 146 20.54 11.45 1.71
N SER A 147 19.23 11.24 1.53
CA SER A 147 18.21 11.77 2.45
C SER A 147 18.36 11.24 3.88
N GLN A 148 17.95 12.03 4.87
CA GLN A 148 17.87 11.61 6.28
C GLN A 148 16.43 11.24 6.65
N GLY A 149 16.28 10.12 7.36
CA GLY A 149 15.04 9.69 7.99
C GLY A 149 15.12 9.71 9.51
N GLN A 150 14.08 9.18 10.16
CA GLN A 150 13.98 9.15 11.63
C GLN A 150 15.05 8.26 12.29
N TYR A 151 15.44 7.16 11.64
CA TYR A 151 16.34 6.15 12.19
C TYR A 151 17.74 6.17 11.57
N GLY A 152 18.03 7.09 10.65
CA GLY A 152 19.34 7.18 10.00
C GLY A 152 19.27 7.76 8.59
N TYR A 153 20.25 7.41 7.75
CA TYR A 153 20.38 7.91 6.38
C TYR A 153 19.98 6.85 5.35
N TYR A 154 19.50 7.33 4.20
CA TYR A 154 19.42 6.54 2.99
C TYR A 154 20.79 6.50 2.31
N GLU A 155 21.26 5.32 1.94
CA GLU A 155 22.60 5.13 1.38
C GLU A 155 22.60 4.20 0.18
N PHE A 156 23.43 4.49 -0.81
CA PHE A 156 23.69 3.55 -1.90
C PHE A 156 24.54 2.39 -1.35
N LEU A 157 24.02 1.18 -1.47
CA LEU A 157 24.80 -0.04 -1.22
C LEU A 157 25.59 -0.45 -2.45
N ASN A 158 25.00 -0.22 -3.62
CA ASN A 158 25.62 -0.48 -4.91
C ASN A 158 25.16 0.60 -5.88
N LEU A 159 26.08 1.50 -6.26
CA LEU A 159 25.82 2.57 -7.21
C LEU A 159 26.30 2.15 -8.61
N THR A 160 25.47 1.34 -9.27
CA THR A 160 25.68 0.82 -10.62
C THR A 160 24.47 1.16 -11.49
N GLU A 161 24.51 0.79 -12.76
CA GLU A 161 23.35 0.91 -13.64
C GLU A 161 22.18 0.04 -13.15
N VAL A 162 20.97 0.53 -13.36
CA VAL A 162 19.75 -0.26 -13.13
C VAL A 162 19.69 -1.36 -14.19
N ARG A 163 19.79 -2.62 -13.75
CA ARG A 163 19.72 -3.79 -14.64
C ARG A 163 18.30 -4.07 -15.08
N THR A 164 18.13 -4.65 -16.27
CA THR A 164 16.86 -5.25 -16.68
C THR A 164 16.49 -6.36 -15.70
N ILE A 165 15.21 -6.45 -15.33
CA ILE A 165 14.72 -7.52 -14.47
C ILE A 165 15.02 -8.89 -15.10
N PRO A 166 15.62 -9.84 -14.35
CA PRO A 166 15.86 -11.18 -14.85
C PRO A 166 14.56 -11.90 -15.20
N GLU A 167 14.58 -12.74 -16.24
CA GLU A 167 13.38 -13.39 -16.78
C GLU A 167 12.60 -14.19 -15.71
N GLY A 168 13.30 -14.92 -14.85
CA GLY A 168 12.69 -15.68 -13.76
C GLY A 168 11.93 -14.78 -12.78
N LEU A 169 12.52 -13.64 -12.39
CA LEU A 169 11.87 -12.68 -11.51
C LEU A 169 10.73 -11.96 -12.20
N LEU A 170 10.88 -11.61 -13.48
CA LEU A 170 9.80 -11.04 -14.27
C LEU A 170 8.59 -11.97 -14.30
N LYS A 171 8.79 -13.25 -14.65
CA LYS A 171 7.70 -14.25 -14.66
C LYS A 171 7.04 -14.39 -13.30
N TRP A 172 7.83 -14.38 -12.23
CA TRP A 172 7.32 -14.46 -10.86
C TRP A 172 6.48 -13.23 -10.50
N ILE A 173 7.01 -12.00 -10.65
CA ILE A 173 6.27 -10.80 -10.27
C ILE A 173 4.99 -10.65 -11.10
N LEU A 174 4.99 -11.06 -12.37
CA LEU A 174 3.83 -10.94 -13.24
C LEU A 174 2.64 -11.80 -12.77
N GLN A 175 2.85 -12.78 -11.89
CA GLN A 175 1.76 -13.53 -11.24
C GLN A 175 0.93 -12.63 -10.32
N PHE A 176 1.51 -11.54 -9.80
CA PHE A 176 0.82 -10.52 -9.00
C PHE A 176 0.24 -9.38 -9.87
N ARG A 177 0.64 -9.30 -11.14
CA ARG A 177 0.14 -8.27 -12.06
C ARG A 177 -1.32 -8.57 -12.39
N GLY A 178 -2.22 -7.65 -12.04
CA GLY A 178 -3.65 -7.88 -12.16
C GLY A 178 -4.29 -8.47 -10.90
N ALA A 179 -3.49 -8.89 -9.91
CA ALA A 179 -3.95 -8.98 -8.53
C ALA A 179 -3.97 -7.56 -7.93
N LYS A 180 -4.87 -6.71 -8.46
CA LYS A 180 -5.62 -5.90 -7.49
C LYS A 180 -6.17 -6.94 -6.53
N THR A 181 -5.92 -6.83 -5.22
CA THR A 181 -6.84 -7.43 -4.28
C THR A 181 -8.20 -6.94 -4.76
N GLU A 182 -9.00 -7.81 -5.38
CA GLU A 182 -10.25 -7.36 -5.97
C GLU A 182 -11.05 -6.80 -4.81
N PHE A 183 -11.13 -5.47 -4.72
CA PHE A 183 -12.27 -4.84 -4.11
C PHE A 183 -13.44 -5.33 -4.94
N ARG A 184 -14.06 -6.43 -4.50
CA ARG A 184 -15.35 -6.84 -5.03
C ARG A 184 -16.26 -5.65 -4.77
N LYS A 185 -16.59 -4.93 -5.84
CA LYS A 185 -17.44 -3.76 -5.74
C LYS A 185 -18.77 -4.24 -5.18
N LEU A 186 -19.20 -3.60 -4.09
CA LEU A 186 -20.56 -3.83 -3.63
C LEU A 186 -21.52 -3.42 -4.75
N PRO A 187 -22.63 -4.15 -4.96
CA PRO A 187 -23.66 -3.76 -5.90
C PRO A 187 -24.09 -2.32 -5.61
N THR A 188 -23.90 -1.40 -6.56
CA THR A 188 -24.30 0.01 -6.44
C THR A 188 -25.34 0.32 -7.52
N GLY A 189 -26.54 0.72 -7.10
CA GLY A 189 -27.66 1.03 -7.98
C GLY A 189 -28.99 1.12 -7.22
N THR A 190 -30.01 1.73 -7.83
CA THR A 190 -31.37 1.89 -7.26
C THR A 190 -32.19 0.60 -7.29
N GLY A 191 -31.53 -0.55 -7.21
CA GLY A 191 -32.12 -1.88 -7.33
C GLY A 191 -32.19 -2.62 -5.99
N LYS A 192 -32.84 -3.80 -5.98
CA LYS A 192 -32.96 -4.66 -4.81
C LYS A 192 -31.57 -5.07 -4.30
N VAL A 193 -31.36 -4.98 -2.98
CA VAL A 193 -30.12 -5.37 -2.31
C VAL A 193 -29.87 -6.87 -2.47
N ASP A 194 -28.71 -7.23 -3.03
CA ASP A 194 -28.23 -8.61 -3.09
C ASP A 194 -27.50 -8.97 -1.79
N ARG A 195 -28.25 -9.56 -0.86
CA ARG A 195 -27.75 -9.90 0.49
C ARG A 195 -26.58 -10.87 0.45
N GLU A 196 -26.65 -11.87 -0.44
CA GLU A 196 -25.66 -12.96 -0.54
C GLU A 196 -24.33 -12.45 -1.10
N GLU A 197 -24.40 -11.62 -2.15
CA GLU A 197 -23.23 -10.95 -2.70
C GLU A 197 -22.54 -10.09 -1.64
N ILE A 198 -23.31 -9.26 -0.93
CA ILE A 198 -22.76 -8.33 0.06
C ILE A 198 -22.10 -9.07 1.22
N ILE A 199 -22.72 -10.14 1.73
CA ILE A 199 -22.11 -10.99 2.78
C ILE A 199 -20.77 -11.55 2.27
N ARG A 200 -20.75 -12.10 1.06
CA ARG A 200 -19.54 -12.68 0.45
C ARG A 200 -18.42 -11.67 0.26
N VAL A 201 -18.74 -10.40 -0.01
CA VAL A 201 -17.74 -9.32 -0.10
C VAL A 201 -17.22 -8.93 1.28
N LEU A 202 -18.10 -8.81 2.28
CA LEU A 202 -17.77 -8.22 3.57
C LEU A 202 -17.19 -9.19 4.60
N GLU A 203 -17.40 -10.50 4.45
CA GLU A 203 -16.89 -11.55 5.34
C GLU A 203 -15.40 -11.40 5.71
N PRO A 204 -14.45 -11.29 4.75
CA PRO A 204 -13.02 -11.20 5.10
C PRO A 204 -12.66 -9.96 5.92
N TYR A 205 -13.40 -8.85 5.74
CA TYR A 205 -13.21 -7.61 6.50
C TYR A 205 -13.82 -7.73 7.90
N TRP A 206 -14.97 -8.40 8.03
CA TRP A 206 -15.63 -8.62 9.32
C TRP A 206 -14.78 -9.46 10.29
N VAL A 207 -14.05 -10.45 9.76
CA VAL A 207 -13.08 -11.25 10.54
C VAL A 207 -12.00 -10.36 11.15
N ARG A 208 -11.50 -9.39 10.38
CA ARG A 208 -10.39 -8.49 10.74
C ARG A 208 -10.81 -7.28 11.56
N ALA A 209 -12.09 -6.94 11.61
CA ALA A 209 -12.64 -5.75 12.27
C ALA A 209 -12.56 -5.75 13.82
N ASN A 210 -11.53 -6.34 14.43
CA ASN A 210 -11.40 -6.40 15.88
C ASN A 210 -11.34 -4.99 16.50
N GLY A 211 -12.18 -4.70 17.50
CA GLY A 211 -12.32 -3.37 18.09
C GLY A 211 -13.00 -2.32 17.19
N ARG A 212 -13.34 -2.67 15.93
CA ARG A 212 -13.88 -1.75 14.91
C ARG A 212 -15.22 -2.17 14.34
N ARG A 213 -15.76 -3.33 14.76
CA ARG A 213 -17.05 -3.89 14.29
C ARG A 213 -18.21 -2.93 14.49
N ASN A 214 -18.25 -2.14 15.57
CA ASN A 214 -19.31 -1.16 15.75
C ASN A 214 -19.33 -0.10 14.63
N ASP A 215 -18.16 0.45 14.29
CA ASP A 215 -18.07 1.43 13.19
C ASP A 215 -18.37 0.81 11.84
N PHE A 216 -17.97 -0.44 11.65
CA PHE A 216 -18.22 -1.22 10.45
C PHE A 216 -19.71 -1.52 10.27
N THR A 217 -20.41 -1.96 11.32
CA THR A 217 -21.87 -2.12 11.38
C THR A 217 -22.59 -0.84 10.95
N LEU A 218 -22.21 0.31 11.51
CA LEU A 218 -22.82 1.60 11.15
C LEU A 218 -22.59 1.98 9.68
N ALA A 219 -21.41 1.64 9.13
CA ALA A 219 -21.09 1.91 7.74
C ALA A 219 -21.83 0.97 6.77
N ILE A 220 -21.96 -0.31 7.11
CA ILE A 220 -22.75 -1.28 6.35
C ILE A 220 -24.22 -0.85 6.30
N ALA A 221 -24.83 -0.57 7.45
CA ALA A 221 -26.24 -0.13 7.50
C ALA A 221 -26.47 1.14 6.67
N GLY A 222 -25.56 2.11 6.75
CA GLY A 222 -25.65 3.35 5.99
C GLY A 222 -25.37 3.21 4.49
N PHE A 223 -24.61 2.20 4.07
CA PHE A 223 -24.48 1.80 2.67
C PHE A 223 -25.79 1.17 2.16
N ILE A 224 -26.35 0.20 2.89
CA ILE A 224 -27.60 -0.48 2.53
C ILE A 224 -28.75 0.50 2.37
N ALA A 225 -28.92 1.45 3.30
CA ALA A 225 -29.95 2.48 3.22
C ALA A 225 -29.82 3.34 1.94
N ARG A 226 -28.60 3.68 1.53
CA ARG A 226 -28.35 4.49 0.32
C ARG A 226 -28.50 3.71 -0.98
N SER A 227 -28.32 2.41 -0.93
CA SER A 227 -28.56 1.50 -2.05
C SER A 227 -30.04 1.08 -2.16
N GLY A 228 -30.94 1.69 -1.37
CA GLY A 228 -32.38 1.40 -1.42
C GLY A 228 -32.82 0.17 -0.63
N GLY A 229 -31.97 -0.35 0.26
CA GLY A 229 -32.28 -1.47 1.15
C GLY A 229 -32.99 -1.05 2.44
N THR A 230 -33.50 -2.05 3.14
CA THR A 230 -34.27 -1.95 4.39
C THR A 230 -33.43 -2.24 5.63
N GLU A 231 -33.95 -1.91 6.81
CA GLU A 231 -33.36 -2.31 8.10
C GLU A 231 -33.18 -3.83 8.20
N ASP A 232 -34.15 -4.59 7.69
CA ASP A 232 -34.12 -6.06 7.65
C ASP A 232 -32.95 -6.57 6.81
N ASP A 233 -32.65 -5.92 5.67
CA ASP A 233 -31.51 -6.27 4.83
C ASP A 233 -30.19 -6.09 5.61
N ALA A 234 -30.03 -4.95 6.29
CA ALA A 234 -28.83 -4.65 7.06
C ALA A 234 -28.68 -5.61 8.27
N THR A 235 -29.76 -5.85 9.00
CA THR A 235 -29.77 -6.74 10.17
C THR A 235 -29.46 -8.18 9.76
N PHE A 236 -30.02 -8.65 8.64
CA PHE A 236 -29.75 -9.98 8.09
C PHE A 236 -28.26 -10.14 7.72
N ILE A 237 -27.71 -9.21 6.95
CA ILE A 237 -26.30 -9.24 6.51
C ILE A 237 -25.36 -9.30 7.72
N ILE A 238 -25.57 -8.42 8.71
CA ILE A 238 -24.71 -8.34 9.90
C ILE A 238 -24.85 -9.60 10.77
N SER A 239 -26.06 -10.14 10.90
CA SER A 239 -26.29 -11.39 11.63
C SER A 239 -25.58 -12.58 10.98
N GLU A 240 -25.65 -12.72 9.65
CA GLU A 240 -24.98 -13.82 8.95
C GLU A 240 -23.46 -13.66 8.97
N LEU A 241 -22.92 -12.43 8.84
CA LEU A 241 -21.50 -12.17 9.03
C LEU A 241 -21.02 -12.58 10.44
N ALA A 242 -21.79 -12.24 11.47
CA ALA A 242 -21.46 -12.63 12.84
C ALA A 242 -21.48 -14.14 13.04
N LYS A 243 -22.48 -14.82 12.46
CA LYS A 243 -22.64 -16.28 12.52
C LYS A 243 -21.54 -17.03 11.78
N LEU A 244 -21.21 -16.62 10.55
CA LEU A 244 -20.14 -17.25 9.75
C LEU A 244 -18.77 -17.12 10.43
N THR A 245 -18.51 -15.99 11.08
CA THR A 245 -17.21 -15.70 11.69
C THR A 245 -17.12 -16.05 13.17
N GLY A 246 -18.25 -16.37 13.81
CA GLY A 246 -18.35 -16.60 15.26
C GLY A 246 -18.06 -15.35 16.12
N LYS A 247 -18.11 -14.14 15.54
CA LYS A 247 -17.70 -12.88 16.20
C LYS A 247 -18.67 -11.75 15.90
N GLY A 248 -18.97 -10.92 16.90
CA GLY A 248 -19.67 -9.65 16.70
C GLY A 248 -21.20 -9.73 16.75
N HIS A 249 -21.77 -10.78 17.37
CA HIS A 249 -23.21 -10.90 17.61
C HIS A 249 -23.79 -9.73 18.41
N ASP A 250 -22.97 -9.12 19.28
CA ASP A 250 -23.28 -7.94 20.08
C ASP A 250 -23.45 -6.65 19.26
N HIS A 251 -23.04 -6.64 17.99
CA HIS A 251 -23.16 -5.46 17.12
C HIS A 251 -24.41 -5.45 16.23
N ILE A 252 -25.23 -6.51 16.25
CA ILE A 252 -26.50 -6.58 15.49
C ILE A 252 -27.46 -5.43 15.86
N PRO A 253 -27.65 -5.06 17.14
CA PRO A 253 -28.51 -3.93 17.50
C PRO A 253 -28.06 -2.59 16.89
N GLY A 254 -26.76 -2.44 16.60
CA GLY A 254 -26.20 -1.23 15.97
C GLY A 254 -26.72 -0.99 14.54
N ALA A 255 -27.15 -2.04 13.84
CA ALA A 255 -27.76 -1.93 12.51
C ALA A 255 -29.10 -1.19 12.58
N LYS A 256 -29.95 -1.56 13.55
CA LYS A 256 -31.26 -0.92 13.79
C LYS A 256 -31.10 0.53 14.21
N TYR A 257 -30.16 0.79 15.14
CA TYR A 257 -29.83 2.14 15.57
C TYR A 257 -29.45 3.05 14.38
N ALA A 258 -28.71 2.53 13.40
CA ALA A 258 -28.29 3.33 12.25
C ALA A 258 -29.44 3.80 11.34
N PHE A 259 -30.54 3.04 11.24
CA PHE A 259 -31.71 3.41 10.42
C PHE A 259 -32.63 4.43 11.11
N HIS A 260 -32.64 4.46 12.44
CA HIS A 260 -33.53 5.33 13.21
C HIS A 260 -32.85 6.59 13.79
N ARG A 261 -31.53 6.69 13.71
CA ARG A 261 -30.81 7.85 14.26
C ARG A 261 -31.06 9.12 13.44
N GLU A 262 -31.14 10.25 14.12
CA GLU A 262 -31.07 11.57 13.49
C GLU A 262 -29.60 11.95 13.27
N GLY A 263 -29.22 12.28 12.04
CA GLY A 263 -27.87 12.71 11.69
C GLY A 263 -27.32 12.14 10.38
N PRO A 264 -26.08 12.49 9.98
CA PRO A 264 -25.53 12.10 8.70
C PRO A 264 -25.33 10.57 8.63
N VAL A 265 -25.95 9.91 7.66
CA VAL A 265 -25.78 8.47 7.44
C VAL A 265 -24.37 8.22 6.88
N LYS A 266 -23.63 7.18 7.33
CA LYS A 266 -22.30 6.80 6.80
C LYS A 266 -22.38 6.13 5.41
N GLY A 267 -21.69 6.66 4.40
CA GLY A 267 -21.88 6.29 2.99
C GLY A 267 -20.98 5.17 2.49
N PHE A 268 -21.10 4.81 1.20
CA PHE A 268 -20.19 3.85 0.56
C PHE A 268 -18.72 4.24 0.79
N SER A 269 -18.40 5.53 0.70
CA SER A 269 -17.04 6.04 1.00
C SER A 269 -16.57 5.79 2.43
N SER A 270 -17.48 5.78 3.42
CA SER A 270 -17.13 5.46 4.81
C SER A 270 -16.87 3.96 4.99
N LEU A 271 -17.64 3.12 4.29
CA LEU A 271 -17.46 1.68 4.30
C LEU A 271 -16.18 1.27 3.56
N GLU A 272 -15.94 1.86 2.38
CA GLU A 272 -14.73 1.68 1.57
C GLU A 272 -13.48 2.06 2.36
N LYS A 273 -13.47 3.22 3.01
CA LYS A 273 -12.37 3.64 3.88
C LYS A 273 -12.10 2.64 5.02
N LEU A 274 -13.14 2.15 5.68
CA LEU A 274 -12.98 1.15 6.74
C LEU A 274 -12.44 -0.18 6.19
N MET A 275 -12.90 -0.62 5.01
CA MET A 275 -12.39 -1.82 4.35
C MET A 275 -10.90 -1.67 3.98
N GLU A 276 -10.49 -0.51 3.47
CA GLU A 276 -9.09 -0.19 3.20
C GLU A 276 -8.25 -0.25 4.48
N GLU A 277 -8.70 0.38 5.56
CA GLU A 277 -7.98 0.38 6.83
C GLU A 277 -7.84 -1.04 7.40
N LEU A 278 -8.86 -1.89 7.30
CA LEU A 278 -8.84 -3.29 7.76
C LEU A 278 -8.00 -4.25 6.91
N LEU A 279 -7.58 -3.83 5.71
CA LEU A 279 -6.60 -4.58 4.92
C LEU A 279 -5.16 -4.24 5.29
N ASN A 280 -4.96 -3.07 5.89
CA ASN A 280 -3.67 -2.56 6.31
C ASN A 280 -3.37 -2.83 7.81
N ASP A 281 -4.38 -3.23 8.58
CA ASP A 281 -4.32 -3.72 9.97
C ASP A 281 -4.14 -5.26 10.03
#